data_AF-A0A6P0S0M8-F1
#
_entry.id   AF-A0A6P0S0M8-F1
#
_cell.length_a   1.000
_cell.length_b   1.000
_cell.length_c   1.000
_cell.angle_alpha   90.00
_cell.angle_beta   90.00
_cell.angle_gamma   90.00
#
_symmetry.space_group_name_H-M   'P 1'
#
loop_
_entity.id
_entity.type
_entity.pdbx_description
1 polymer ?
#
loop_
_entity_poly.entity_id
_entity_poly.type
_entity_poly.pdbx_seq_one_letter_code
_entity_poly.pdbx_strand_id
1 'polypeptide(L)'
;MIKGALTASVVGVLAMGSPVIAHPITEAEVMEAQKIWGNGIVAIGKAYSNNGNYEALAAEHVDTLYGYDEGTVLFKPTKAATHQFRLTEEEALSYFVGGIISEDGGFALQPWSAVRFENAE
;
A
#
# COMPACT_ATOMS: atom_id res chain seq x y z
N MET A 1 -35.59 43.31 38.72
CA MET A 1 -36.75 42.78 37.96
C MET A 1 -36.45 43.06 36.49
N ILE A 2 -36.28 42.16 35.51
CA ILE A 2 -36.32 40.71 35.33
C ILE A 2 -35.52 40.44 34.02
N LYS A 3 -34.57 39.48 34.03
CA LYS A 3 -34.11 38.50 32.99
C LYS A 3 -33.85 38.98 31.53
N GLY A 4 -32.85 38.50 30.80
CA GLY A 4 -32.02 37.31 30.98
C GLY A 4 -30.94 37.18 29.90
N ALA A 5 -29.96 36.33 30.21
CA ALA A 5 -28.83 35.95 29.37
C ALA A 5 -29.24 34.85 28.36
N LEU A 6 -28.57 34.80 27.22
CA LEU A 6 -28.56 33.64 26.33
C LEU A 6 -27.10 33.20 26.14
N THR A 7 -26.68 32.18 26.88
CA THR A 7 -25.44 31.45 26.65
C THR A 7 -25.75 30.29 25.70
N ALA A 8 -25.14 30.28 24.51
CA ALA A 8 -25.20 29.13 23.61
C ALA A 8 -24.23 28.07 24.11
N SER A 9 -24.76 26.96 24.65
CA SER A 9 -23.99 25.74 24.92
C SER A 9 -23.92 24.91 23.64
N VAL A 10 -22.72 24.79 23.06
CA VAL A 10 -22.45 23.77 22.03
C VAL A 10 -22.15 22.47 22.75
N VAL A 11 -23.11 21.55 22.74
CA VAL A 11 -22.91 20.18 23.23
C VAL A 11 -22.09 19.44 22.18
N GLY A 12 -20.84 19.13 22.52
CA GLY A 12 -19.99 18.24 21.73
C GLY A 12 -20.57 16.83 21.74
N VAL A 13 -20.95 16.33 20.57
CA VAL A 13 -21.29 14.93 20.38
C VAL A 13 -19.98 14.15 20.29
N LEU A 14 -19.59 13.51 21.39
CA LEU A 14 -18.57 12.46 21.36
C LEU A 14 -19.18 11.23 20.69
N ALA A 15 -18.89 11.05 19.39
CA ALA A 15 -19.15 9.80 18.71
C ALA A 15 -18.22 8.73 19.30
N MET A 16 -18.75 7.92 20.21
CA MET A 16 -18.06 6.73 20.71
C MET A 16 -18.04 5.70 19.58
N GLY A 17 -16.92 5.61 18.86
CA GLY A 17 -16.69 4.58 17.86
C GLY A 17 -16.85 3.19 18.50
N SER A 18 -17.66 2.33 17.88
CA SER A 18 -17.81 0.94 18.36
C SER A 18 -16.46 0.21 18.25
N PRO A 19 -16.14 -0.69 19.20
CA PRO A 19 -14.91 -1.45 19.12
C PRO A 19 -14.95 -2.34 17.87
N VAL A 20 -14.00 -2.12 16.97
CA VAL A 20 -13.74 -3.04 15.85
C VAL A 20 -13.20 -4.32 16.47
N ILE A 21 -14.00 -5.38 16.50
CA ILE A 21 -13.48 -6.71 16.82
C ILE A 21 -12.72 -7.19 15.59
N ALA A 22 -11.40 -7.02 15.64
CA ALA A 22 -10.48 -7.59 14.66
C ALA A 22 -10.56 -9.11 14.76
N HIS A 23 -10.93 -9.77 13.66
CA HIS A 23 -10.84 -11.21 13.55
C HIS A 23 -9.38 -11.60 13.27
N PRO A 24 -8.89 -12.75 13.76
CA PRO A 24 -7.58 -13.24 13.39
C PRO A 24 -7.48 -13.41 11.87
N ILE A 25 -6.32 -13.04 11.30
CA ILE A 25 -6.02 -13.29 9.88
C ILE A 25 -6.02 -14.81 9.65
N THR A 26 -6.76 -15.24 8.65
CA THR A 26 -6.89 -16.64 8.24
C THR A 26 -5.84 -17.02 7.20
N GLU A 27 -5.53 -18.30 7.10
CA GLU A 27 -4.62 -18.83 6.07
C GLU A 27 -5.11 -18.50 4.65
N ALA A 28 -6.43 -18.57 4.42
CA ALA A 28 -7.03 -18.25 3.13
C ALA A 28 -6.82 -16.77 2.74
N GLU A 29 -6.92 -15.85 3.70
CA GLU A 29 -6.64 -14.43 3.46
C GLU A 29 -5.16 -14.19 3.12
N VAL A 30 -4.24 -14.90 3.79
CA VAL A 30 -2.81 -14.83 3.44
C VAL A 30 -2.55 -15.33 2.03
N MET A 31 -3.12 -16.48 1.65
CA MET A 31 -2.97 -17.04 0.30
C MET A 31 -3.53 -16.10 -0.78
N GLU A 32 -4.68 -15.48 -0.53
CA GLU A 32 -5.26 -14.54 -1.49
C GLU A 32 -4.42 -13.25 -1.59
N ALA A 33 -3.93 -12.71 -0.47
CA ALA A 33 -3.01 -11.56 -0.48
C ALA A 33 -1.73 -11.86 -1.27
N GLN A 34 -1.13 -13.04 -1.06
CA GLN A 34 0.03 -13.51 -1.84
C GLN A 34 -0.27 -13.57 -3.34
N LYS A 35 -1.41 -14.15 -3.71
CA LYS A 35 -1.83 -14.26 -5.10
C LYS A 35 -2.10 -12.90 -5.75
N ILE A 36 -2.78 -12.00 -5.06
CA ILE A 36 -3.02 -10.61 -5.52
C ILE A 36 -1.67 -9.91 -5.73
N TRP A 37 -0.76 -10.02 -4.76
CA TRP A 37 0.57 -9.42 -4.86
C TRP A 37 1.32 -9.94 -6.09
N GLY A 38 1.42 -11.26 -6.23
CA GLY A 38 2.13 -11.90 -7.35
C GLY A 38 1.54 -11.57 -8.73
N ASN A 39 0.21 -11.56 -8.84
CA ASN A 39 -0.49 -11.20 -10.07
C ASN A 39 -0.25 -9.74 -10.46
N GLY A 40 -0.21 -8.82 -9.48
CA GLY A 40 0.08 -7.41 -9.71
C GLY A 40 1.46 -7.21 -10.34
N ILE A 41 2.50 -7.87 -9.81
CA ILE A 41 3.86 -7.79 -10.38
C ILE A 41 3.89 -8.24 -11.85
N VAL A 42 3.26 -9.37 -12.17
CA VAL A 42 3.20 -9.89 -13.54
C VAL A 42 2.38 -8.96 -14.45
N ALA A 43 1.28 -8.39 -13.95
CA ALA A 43 0.44 -7.46 -14.71
C ALA A 43 1.20 -6.17 -15.07
N ILE A 44 1.94 -5.58 -14.12
CA ILE A 44 2.77 -4.39 -14.34
C ILE A 44 3.83 -4.67 -15.42
N GLY A 45 4.59 -5.76 -15.28
CA GLY A 45 5.63 -6.12 -16.25
C GLY A 45 5.09 -6.44 -17.65
N LYS A 46 3.91 -7.08 -17.72
CA LYS A 46 3.20 -7.33 -18.98
C LYS A 46 2.72 -6.02 -19.62
N ALA A 47 2.18 -5.08 -18.86
CA ALA A 47 1.78 -3.78 -19.37
C ALA A 47 2.99 -3.02 -19.92
N TYR A 48 4.11 -3.01 -19.20
CA TYR A 48 5.36 -2.38 -19.64
C TYR A 48 5.85 -2.97 -20.97
N SER A 49 5.89 -4.30 -21.07
CA SER A 49 6.33 -5.01 -22.27
C SER A 49 5.44 -4.76 -23.49
N ASN A 50 4.18 -4.39 -23.28
CA ASN A 50 3.21 -4.10 -24.33
C ASN A 50 3.02 -2.59 -24.58
N ASN A 51 3.91 -1.73 -24.05
CA ASN A 51 3.80 -0.26 -24.11
C ASN A 51 2.45 0.26 -23.57
N GLY A 52 1.87 -0.42 -22.58
CA GLY A 52 0.66 -0.02 -21.87
C GLY A 52 0.95 0.90 -20.68
N ASN A 53 -0.09 1.26 -19.93
CA ASN A 53 0.02 2.11 -18.74
C ASN A 53 0.41 1.30 -17.50
N TYR A 54 1.68 0.92 -17.42
CA TYR A 54 2.23 0.14 -16.30
C TYR A 54 2.37 0.96 -15.00
N GLU A 55 2.57 2.28 -15.11
CA GLU A 55 2.68 3.19 -13.96
C GLU A 55 1.36 3.26 -13.19
N ALA A 56 0.22 3.35 -13.89
CA ALA A 56 -1.09 3.31 -13.24
C ALA A 56 -1.37 1.99 -12.53
N LEU A 57 -0.96 0.86 -13.13
CA LEU A 57 -1.09 -0.45 -12.47
C LEU A 57 -0.18 -0.56 -11.23
N ALA A 58 1.00 0.05 -11.27
CA ALA A 58 1.89 0.10 -10.12
C ALA A 58 1.33 1.00 -9.00
N ALA A 59 0.75 2.15 -9.35
CA ALA A 59 0.04 3.03 -8.41
C ALA A 59 -1.09 2.27 -7.71
N GLU A 60 -1.99 1.66 -8.47
CA GLU A 60 -3.09 0.86 -7.92
C GLU A 60 -2.59 -0.30 -7.04
N HIS A 61 -1.51 -0.97 -7.45
CA HIS A 61 -0.91 -2.05 -6.68
C HIS A 61 -0.34 -1.58 -5.33
N VAL A 62 0.33 -0.43 -5.30
CA VAL A 62 0.88 0.13 -4.06
C VAL A 62 -0.25 0.64 -3.17
N ASP A 63 -1.15 1.46 -3.69
CA ASP A 63 -2.32 2.01 -2.99
C ASP A 63 -3.17 0.91 -2.33
N THR A 64 -3.39 -0.19 -3.04
CA THR A 64 -4.22 -1.31 -2.54
C THR A 64 -3.54 -2.12 -1.45
N LEU A 65 -2.22 -2.34 -1.54
CA LEU A 65 -1.51 -3.34 -0.71
C LEU A 65 -0.60 -2.73 0.35
N TYR A 66 -0.33 -1.43 0.29
CA TYR A 66 0.55 -0.72 1.20
C TYR A 66 -0.23 0.40 1.87
N GLY A 67 -0.46 0.26 3.18
CA GLY A 67 -1.24 1.22 3.98
C GLY A 67 -0.52 2.54 4.24
N TYR A 68 -0.03 3.23 3.22
CA TYR A 68 0.56 4.57 3.34
C TYR A 68 -0.45 5.60 3.88
N ASP A 69 -1.75 5.39 3.63
CA ASP A 69 -2.85 6.16 4.20
C ASP A 69 -3.25 5.74 5.63
N GLU A 70 -2.78 4.56 6.09
CA GLU A 70 -3.10 4.01 7.40
C GLU A 70 -2.02 4.30 8.46
N GLY A 71 -0.81 4.69 8.04
CA GLY A 71 0.26 5.06 8.94
C GLY A 71 1.65 4.98 8.33
N THR A 72 2.68 4.96 9.19
CA THR A 72 4.07 4.86 8.74
C THR A 72 4.37 3.46 8.22
N VAL A 73 4.79 3.38 6.95
CA VAL A 73 5.22 2.14 6.31
C VAL A 73 6.75 2.08 6.26
N LEU A 74 7.32 0.97 6.75
CA LEU A 74 8.76 0.68 6.68
C LEU A 74 9.05 -0.30 5.55
N PHE A 75 8.71 0.07 4.31
CA PHE A 75 8.97 -0.80 3.18
C PHE A 75 10.47 -0.86 2.91
N LYS A 76 11.08 -2.03 3.12
CA LYS A 76 12.51 -2.28 2.88
C LYS A 76 12.69 -3.20 1.66
N PRO A 77 12.87 -2.67 0.45
CA PRO A 77 12.93 -3.49 -0.76
C PRO A 77 14.11 -4.47 -0.78
N THR A 78 14.02 -5.54 -1.58
CA THR A 78 15.07 -6.58 -1.65
C THR A 78 16.30 -6.11 -2.45
N LYS A 79 16.14 -5.16 -3.38
CA LYS A 79 17.21 -4.62 -4.23
C LYS A 79 17.59 -3.18 -3.87
N ALA A 80 17.58 -2.83 -2.59
CA ALA A 80 17.97 -1.52 -2.10
C ALA A 80 19.15 -1.64 -1.14
N ALA A 81 20.26 -0.99 -1.46
CA ALA A 81 21.50 -1.05 -0.66
C ALA A 81 21.83 0.31 -0.04
N THR A 82 21.61 1.41 -0.76
CA THR A 82 22.00 2.76 -0.32
C THR A 82 20.90 3.45 0.47
N HIS A 83 19.73 3.60 -0.15
CA HIS A 83 18.53 4.11 0.49
C HIS A 83 17.65 2.90 0.82
N GLN A 84 17.72 2.42 2.06
CA GLN A 84 17.18 1.10 2.43
C GLN A 84 15.66 1.03 2.54
N PHE A 85 15.00 2.13 2.90
CA PHE A 85 13.55 2.19 3.09
C PHE A 85 12.87 3.02 2.00
N ARG A 86 11.58 2.79 1.81
CA ARG A 86 10.69 3.61 0.98
C ARG A 86 9.54 4.05 1.89
N LEU A 87 9.69 5.23 2.47
CA LEU A 87 8.80 5.77 3.51
C LEU A 87 7.57 6.45 2.93
N THR A 88 7.57 6.78 1.64
CA THR A 88 6.42 7.32 0.93
C THR A 88 5.96 6.40 -0.20
N GLU A 89 4.74 6.62 -0.67
CA GLU A 89 4.17 5.89 -1.80
C GLU A 89 4.99 6.11 -3.08
N GLU A 90 5.43 7.34 -3.34
CA GLU A 90 6.26 7.66 -4.52
C GLU A 90 7.62 6.95 -4.48
N GLU A 91 8.19 6.78 -3.29
CA GLU A 91 9.40 6.00 -3.10
C GLU A 91 9.13 4.50 -3.36
N ALA A 92 7.98 3.96 -2.93
CA ALA A 92 7.60 2.57 -3.23
C ALA A 92 7.37 2.35 -4.74
N LEU A 93 6.73 3.31 -5.41
CA LEU A 93 6.54 3.30 -6.86
C LEU A 93 7.88 3.33 -7.58
N SER A 94 8.81 4.17 -7.12
CA SER A 94 10.19 4.18 -7.63
C SER A 94 10.79 2.78 -7.61
N TYR A 95 10.64 2.02 -6.52
CA TYR A 95 11.16 0.65 -6.46
C TYR A 95 10.53 -0.28 -7.52
N PHE A 96 9.20 -0.23 -7.70
CA PHE A 96 8.50 -1.14 -8.60
C PHE A 96 8.73 -0.81 -10.07
N VAL A 97 8.72 0.47 -10.45
CA VAL A 97 8.71 0.90 -11.86
C VAL A 97 9.82 1.89 -12.23
N GLY A 98 10.78 2.11 -11.34
CA GLY A 98 11.81 3.14 -11.48
C GLY A 98 11.25 4.53 -11.16
N GLY A 99 12.13 5.54 -11.06
CA GLY A 99 11.69 6.92 -10.86
C GLY A 99 12.66 7.75 -10.05
N ILE A 100 12.21 8.20 -8.88
CA ILE A 100 12.86 9.28 -8.11
C ILE A 100 14.13 8.82 -7.37
N ILE A 101 14.34 7.51 -7.19
CA ILE A 101 15.52 6.98 -6.51
C ILE A 101 16.42 6.26 -7.51
N SER A 102 17.67 6.70 -7.59
CA SER A 102 18.60 6.31 -8.64
C SER A 102 18.98 4.83 -8.67
N GLU A 103 18.90 4.11 -7.54
CA GLU A 103 19.18 2.67 -7.48
C GLU A 103 17.98 1.81 -7.87
N ASP A 104 16.79 2.40 -7.99
CA ASP A 104 15.57 1.67 -8.33
C ASP A 104 15.45 1.50 -9.86
N GLY A 105 15.85 0.32 -10.34
CA GLY A 105 15.76 -0.04 -11.76
C GLY A 105 14.41 -0.61 -12.21
N GLY A 106 13.35 -0.50 -11.40
CA GLY A 106 12.03 -1.08 -11.68
C GLY A 106 11.98 -2.59 -11.47
N PHE A 107 11.69 -3.03 -10.25
CA PHE A 107 11.57 -4.45 -9.91
C PHE A 107 10.50 -5.18 -10.74
N ALA A 108 9.34 -4.56 -10.93
CA ALA A 108 8.22 -5.14 -11.67
C ALA A 108 8.39 -5.05 -13.20
N LEU A 109 9.35 -4.25 -13.69
CA LEU A 109 9.64 -4.11 -15.12
C LEU A 109 10.52 -5.25 -15.67
N GLN A 110 11.03 -6.12 -14.80
CA GLN A 110 11.69 -7.34 -15.23
C GLN A 110 10.67 -8.27 -15.90
N PRO A 111 11.10 -9.21 -16.78
CA PRO A 111 10.18 -10.07 -17.54
C PRO A 111 9.62 -11.23 -16.68
N TRP A 112 9.06 -10.92 -15.52
CA TRP A 112 8.39 -11.87 -14.66
C TRP A 112 7.13 -12.39 -15.35
N SER A 113 7.03 -13.71 -15.52
CA SER A 113 5.87 -14.38 -16.11
C SER A 113 4.97 -15.05 -15.08
N ALA A 114 5.49 -15.33 -13.88
CA ALA A 114 4.77 -15.91 -12.76
C ALA A 114 5.49 -15.61 -11.44
N VAL A 115 4.73 -15.55 -10.35
CA VAL A 115 5.22 -15.49 -8.97
C VAL A 115 4.68 -16.70 -8.22
N ARG A 116 5.55 -17.40 -7.49
CA ARG A 116 5.19 -18.55 -6.64
C ARG A 116 5.62 -18.26 -5.21
N PHE A 117 4.74 -18.56 -4.26
CA PHE A 117 5.05 -18.53 -2.83
C PHE A 117 5.29 -19.96 -2.32
N GLU A 118 6.32 -20.12 -1.50
CA GLU A 118 6.61 -21.33 -0.74
C GLU A 118 6.63 -20.93 0.72
N ASN A 119 5.56 -21.27 1.45
CA ASN A 119 5.46 -20.99 2.87
C ASN A 119 6.30 -22.03 3.63
N ALA A 120 7.14 -21.57 4.56
CA ALA A 120 7.87 -22.46 5.46
C ALA A 120 6.93 -22.92 6.59
N GLU A 121 7.00 -24.21 6.95
CA GLU A 121 6.30 -24.79 8.10
C GLU A 121 7.15 -24.77 9.37
#